data_AF-A0A9W5ACA9-F1
#
_entry.id   AF-A0A9W5ACA9-F1
#
_cell.length_a   1.000
_cell.length_b   1.000
_cell.length_c   1.000
_cell.angle_alpha   90.00
_cell.angle_beta   90.00
_cell.angle_gamma   90.00
#
_symmetry.space_group_name_H-M   'P 1'
#
loop_
_entity.id
_entity.type
_entity.pdbx_description
1 polymer ?
#
loop_
_entity_poly.entity_id
_entity_poly.type
_entity_poly.pdbx_seq_one_letter_code
_entity_poly.pdbx_strand_id
1 'polypeptide(L)'
;MHPELIKASIRMKGTTPTALAAKLKVAPTTVFEVISGRTRSARIERAIADLVGQPVSVLWPSHGQPKGVNRRLKPAASRRVAA
;
A
#
# COMPACT_ATOMS: atom_id res chain seq x y z
N MET A 1 -0.20 9.13 -6.00
CA MET A 1 0.86 9.46 -6.98
C MET A 1 0.90 8.40 -8.07
N HIS A 2 1.41 8.70 -9.27
CA HIS A 2 1.58 7.69 -10.32
C HIS A 2 2.80 6.77 -10.00
N PRO A 3 2.73 5.44 -10.20
CA PRO A 3 3.82 4.52 -9.88
C PRO A 3 5.17 4.89 -10.51
N GLU A 4 5.17 5.41 -11.74
CA GLU A 4 6.38 5.86 -12.42
C GLU A 4 7.03 7.09 -11.75
N LEU A 5 6.24 7.98 -11.14
CA LEU A 5 6.78 9.11 -10.38
C LEU A 5 7.47 8.63 -9.10
N ILE A 6 6.95 7.59 -8.45
CA ILE A 6 7.60 6.99 -7.27
C ILE A 6 8.95 6.40 -7.68
N LYS A 7 9.00 5.65 -8.79
CA LYS A 7 10.26 5.11 -9.34
C LYS A 7 11.25 6.22 -9.68
N ALA A 8 10.78 7.29 -10.33
CA ALA A 8 11.60 8.44 -10.68
C ALA A 8 12.16 9.11 -9.42
N SER A 9 11.32 9.33 -8.40
CA SER A 9 11.74 9.94 -7.13
C SER A 9 12.81 9.12 -6.42
N ILE A 10 12.67 7.79 -6.40
CA ILE A 10 13.68 6.87 -5.85
C ILE A 10 15.02 7.02 -6.61
N ARG A 11 14.96 7.07 -7.96
CA ARG A 11 16.15 7.27 -8.80
C ARG A 11 16.79 8.65 -8.61
N MET A 12 15.99 9.70 -8.46
CA MET A 12 16.48 11.06 -8.20
C MET A 12 17.21 11.16 -6.86
N LYS A 13 16.89 10.28 -5.90
CA LYS A 13 17.62 10.15 -4.62
C LYS A 13 18.89 9.29 -4.73
N GLY A 14 19.31 8.92 -5.95
CA GLY A 14 20.52 8.13 -6.20
C GLY A 14 20.39 6.65 -5.79
N THR A 15 19.18 6.18 -5.52
CA THR A 15 18.91 4.79 -5.12
C THR A 15 18.07 4.09 -6.19
N THR A 16 18.04 2.76 -6.18
CA THR A 16 17.17 1.97 -7.06
C THR A 16 16.16 1.14 -6.24
N PRO A 17 14.99 0.80 -6.81
CA PRO A 17 14.04 -0.09 -6.14
C PRO A 17 14.65 -1.45 -5.75
N THR A 18 15.57 -1.96 -6.57
CA THR A 18 16.32 -3.19 -6.31
C THR A 18 17.32 -3.03 -5.16
N ALA A 19 18.04 -1.90 -5.09
CA ALA A 19 18.92 -1.61 -3.95
C ALA A 19 18.11 -1.47 -2.64
N LEU A 20 16.94 -0.84 -2.70
CA LEU A 20 16.03 -0.75 -1.57
C LEU A 20 15.53 -2.12 -1.12
N ALA A 21 15.17 -2.99 -2.08
CA ALA A 21 14.77 -4.37 -1.81
C ALA A 21 15.89 -5.16 -1.11
N ALA A 22 17.12 -5.03 -1.59
CA ALA A 22 18.30 -5.65 -0.99
C ALA A 22 18.53 -5.17 0.45
N LYS A 23 18.43 -3.85 0.71
CA LYS A 23 18.54 -3.26 2.05
C LYS A 23 17.48 -3.80 3.01
N LEU A 24 16.26 -4.02 2.52
CA LEU A 24 15.14 -4.53 3.30
C LEU A 24 15.10 -6.06 3.40
N LYS A 25 16.00 -6.78 2.70
CA LYS A 25 16.01 -8.24 2.56
C LYS A 25 14.67 -8.80 2.06
N VAL A 26 14.07 -8.13 1.08
CA VAL A 26 12.81 -8.55 0.43
C VAL A 26 13.03 -8.80 -1.05
N ALA A 27 12.15 -9.58 -1.67
CA ALA A 27 12.18 -9.77 -3.11
C ALA A 27 11.92 -8.44 -3.84
N PRO A 28 12.66 -8.12 -4.92
CA PRO A 28 12.42 -6.92 -5.71
C PRO A 28 10.99 -6.84 -6.26
N THR A 29 10.41 -7.98 -6.63
CA THR A 29 9.02 -8.09 -7.10
C THR A 29 8.03 -7.54 -6.09
N THR A 30 8.20 -7.84 -4.80
CA THR A 30 7.35 -7.30 -3.72
C THR A 30 7.42 -5.77 -3.66
N VAL A 31 8.62 -5.20 -3.84
CA VAL A 31 8.78 -3.73 -3.87
C VAL A 31 8.09 -3.13 -5.10
N PHE A 32 8.19 -3.76 -6.27
CA PHE A 32 7.47 -3.32 -7.47
C PHE A 32 5.95 -3.39 -7.30
N GLU A 33 5.42 -4.44 -6.69
CA GLU A 33 3.99 -4.56 -6.41
C GLU A 33 3.49 -3.48 -5.44
N VAL A 34 4.29 -3.14 -4.42
CA VAL A 34 3.99 -2.04 -3.50
C VAL A 34 4.03 -0.70 -4.24
N ILE A 35 5.05 -0.44 -5.06
CA ILE A 35 5.12 0.77 -5.88
C ILE A 35 3.92 0.89 -6.84
N SER A 36 3.47 -0.22 -7.43
CA SER A 36 2.27 -0.26 -8.27
C SER A 36 0.95 -0.18 -7.48
N GLY A 37 0.98 -0.27 -6.15
CA GLY A 37 -0.21 -0.28 -5.29
C GLY A 37 -1.01 -1.58 -5.33
N ARG A 38 -0.45 -2.68 -5.88
CA ARG A 38 -1.10 -4.00 -5.92
C ARG A 38 -1.07 -4.70 -4.57
N THR A 39 0.07 -4.58 -3.88
CA THR A 39 0.32 -5.19 -2.58
C THR A 39 0.57 -4.10 -1.55
N ARG A 40 0.20 -4.36 -0.28
CA ARG A 40 0.44 -3.43 0.82
C ARG A 40 1.47 -4.01 1.77
N SER A 41 2.42 -3.17 2.17
CA SER A 41 3.42 -3.54 3.17
C SER A 41 3.89 -2.30 3.90
N ALA A 42 3.46 -2.14 5.15
CA ALA A 42 3.79 -0.98 5.96
C ALA A 42 5.31 -0.78 6.11
N ARG A 43 6.10 -1.86 6.10
CA ARG A 43 7.56 -1.79 6.17
C ARG A 43 8.17 -1.20 4.89
N ILE A 44 7.73 -1.66 3.72
CA ILE A 44 8.24 -1.19 2.43
C ILE A 44 7.74 0.23 2.14
N GLU A 45 6.46 0.50 2.41
CA GLU A 45 5.85 1.82 2.24
C GLU A 45 6.55 2.87 3.08
N ARG A 46 6.84 2.59 4.37
CA ARG A 46 7.62 3.49 5.22
C ARG A 46 9.03 3.71 4.69
N ALA A 47 9.73 2.64 4.32
CA ALA A 47 11.08 2.77 3.80
C ALA A 47 11.15 3.63 2.51
N ILE A 48 10.15 3.52 1.64
CA ILE A 48 10.04 4.37 0.43
C ILE A 48 9.67 5.81 0.82
N ALA A 49 8.72 6.00 1.75
CA ALA A 49 8.34 7.30 2.26
C ALA A 49 9.52 8.06 2.87
N ASP A 50 10.31 7.39 3.70
CA ASP A 50 11.52 7.93 4.33
C ASP A 50 12.57 8.28 3.28
N LEU A 51 12.74 7.45 2.25
CA LEU A 51 13.70 7.70 1.17
C LEU A 51 13.31 8.90 0.31
N VAL A 52 12.04 9.00 -0.07
CA VAL A 52 11.52 10.07 -0.92
C VAL A 52 11.34 11.37 -0.13
N GLY A 53 11.12 11.28 1.19
CA GLY A 53 10.81 12.41 2.06
C GLY A 53 9.35 12.84 1.96
N GLN A 54 8.45 11.92 1.60
CA GLN A 54 7.02 12.18 1.46
C GLN A 54 6.23 11.17 2.27
N PRO A 55 5.11 11.56 2.90
CA PRO A 55 4.31 10.63 3.69
C PRO A 55 3.65 9.57 2.79
N VAL A 56 3.45 8.37 3.34
CA VAL A 56 2.83 7.22 2.66
C VAL A 56 1.47 7.58 2.06
N SER A 57 0.69 8.44 2.74
CA SER A 57 -0.62 8.92 2.27
C SER A 57 -0.56 9.72 0.97
N VAL A 58 0.53 10.44 0.71
CA VAL A 58 0.73 11.22 -0.53
C VAL A 58 1.21 10.33 -1.67
N LEU A 59 2.13 9.42 -1.37
CA LEU A 59 2.64 8.44 -2.32
C LEU A 59 1.50 7.52 -2.80
N TRP A 60 0.71 7.01 -1.87
CA TRP A 60 -0.37 6.05 -2.11
C TRP A 60 -1.74 6.52 -1.60
N PRO A 61 -2.40 7.46 -2.31
CA PRO A 61 -3.69 8.03 -1.89
C PRO A 61 -4.83 6.99 -1.86
N SER A 62 -4.79 5.98 -2.74
CA SER A 62 -5.79 4.90 -2.76
C SER A 62 -5.71 3.96 -1.57
N HIS A 63 -4.70 4.06 -0.71
CA HIS A 63 -4.58 3.18 0.46
C HIS A 63 -5.57 3.55 1.56
N GLY A 64 -6.05 4.80 1.59
CA GLY A 64 -7.11 5.27 2.49
C GLY A 64 -8.53 4.90 2.04
N GLN A 65 -8.72 4.42 0.81
CA GLN A 65 -10.03 3.96 0.39
C GLN A 65 -10.31 2.61 1.07
N PRO A 66 -11.32 2.52 1.97
CA PRO A 66 -11.74 1.23 2.46
C PRO A 66 -12.15 0.42 1.24
N LYS A 67 -11.47 -0.71 0.98
CA LYS A 67 -11.99 -1.70 0.04
C LYS A 67 -13.40 -1.98 0.54
N GLY A 68 -14.40 -1.58 -0.24
CA GLY A 68 -15.80 -1.69 0.13
C GLY A 68 -16.00 -3.06 0.74
N VAL A 69 -16.25 -3.09 2.05
CA VAL A 69 -16.44 -4.36 2.74
C VAL A 69 -17.66 -4.94 2.05
N ASN A 70 -17.49 -5.99 1.25
CA ASN A 70 -18.58 -6.82 0.75
C ASN A 70 -19.16 -7.57 1.96
N ARG A 71 -19.66 -6.82 2.95
CA ARG A 71 -20.52 -7.31 4.02
C ARG A 71 -21.82 -7.61 3.29
N ARG A 72 -21.95 -8.84 2.82
CA ARG A 72 -23.27 -9.48 2.80
C ARG A 72 -23.73 -9.47 4.25
N LEU A 73 -24.37 -8.38 4.67
CA LEU A 73 -25.03 -8.31 5.96
C LEU A 73 -26.06 -9.42 5.94
N LYS A 74 -25.77 -10.53 6.63
CA LYS A 74 -26.74 -11.59 6.84
C LYS A 74 -27.90 -10.91 7.58
N PRO A 75 -29.12 -10.88 7.03
CA PRO A 75 -30.23 -10.24 7.72
C PRO A 75 -30.37 -10.94 9.08
N ALA A 76 -30.31 -10.16 10.15
CA ALA A 76 -30.51 -10.67 11.50
C ALA A 76 -31.90 -11.29 11.55
N ALA A 77 -31.98 -12.57 11.91
CA ALA A 77 -33.24 -13.31 11.97
C ALA A 77 -34.22 -12.58 12.89
N SER A 78 -35.41 -12.31 12.37
CA SER A 78 -36.52 -11.66 13.06
C SER A 78 -36.86 -12.44 14.33
N ARG A 79 -36.50 -11.92 15.50
CA ARG A 79 -36.94 -12.49 16.78
C ARG A 79 -38.43 -12.18 16.94
N ARG A 80 -39.28 -13.17 16.65
CA ARG A 80 -40.72 -13.10 16.95
C ARG A 80 -40.89 -12.91 18.46
N VAL A 81 -41.57 -11.84 18.86
CA VAL A 81 -42.07 -11.63 20.22
C VAL A 81 -43.43 -12.32 20.27
N ALA A 82 -43.54 -13.36 21.10
CA ALA A 82 -44.83 -13.99 21.43
C ALA A 82 -45.53 -13.14 22.49
N ALA A 83 -46.84 -12.91 22.28
CA ALA A 83 -47.76 -12.25 23.20
C ALA A 83 -48.32 -13.23 24.23
#